data_AF-A0A6V8CCH0-F1
#
_entry.id   AF-A0A6V8CCH0-F1
#
_cell.length_a   1.000
_cell.length_b   1.000
_cell.length_c   1.000
_cell.angle_alpha   90.00
_cell.angle_beta   90.00
_cell.angle_gamma   90.00
#
_symmetry.space_group_name_H-M   'P 1'
#
loop_
_entity.id
_entity.type
_entity.pdbx_description
1 polymer ?
#
loop_
_entity_poly.entity_id
_entity_poly.type
_entity_poly.pdbx_seq_one_letter_code
_entity_poly.pdbx_strand_id
1 'polypeptide(L)'
;MAGYTNAGKSSLFRALSGKSVLVEDRLFSTLETTVGRMEASPRVLLADTIGFIDALPSETLEAFRATLSEALECDLLLLMADASDEEEELIRRLSTSVREVQDRLEDDDVDVMLVLTKVDLIDDEQRRRVEALVEDIGLFNPTFVSAHTGKGMTALRDAILTRLHGPALVLRIGDAEDDGKPVAALEDAVRQAGLVLERRLVEGGVELLLWCDGADLERLMAHEPNRFTVVGEGVAAFRT
;
A
#
# COMPACT_ATOMS: atom_id res chain seq x y z
N MET A 1 -3.59 -8.30 -3.12
CA MET A 1 -2.56 -8.04 -4.17
C MET A 1 -2.88 -8.94 -5.35
N ALA A 2 -3.13 -8.39 -6.54
CA ALA A 2 -3.55 -9.14 -7.71
C ALA A 2 -2.60 -8.90 -8.90
N GLY A 3 -2.63 -9.79 -9.89
CA GLY A 3 -1.71 -9.75 -11.02
C GLY A 3 -1.39 -11.15 -11.55
N TYR A 4 -0.74 -11.22 -12.70
CA TYR A 4 -0.36 -12.48 -13.32
C TYR A 4 0.67 -13.29 -12.52
N THR A 5 0.79 -14.58 -12.83
CA THR A 5 1.90 -15.40 -12.33
C THR A 5 3.23 -14.76 -12.71
N ASN A 6 4.23 -14.83 -11.82
CA ASN A 6 5.54 -14.20 -12.00
C ASN A 6 5.56 -12.66 -12.08
N ALA A 7 4.44 -11.96 -11.85
CA ALA A 7 4.39 -10.49 -11.73
C ALA A 7 5.09 -9.95 -10.45
N GLY A 8 5.69 -10.82 -9.63
CA GLY A 8 6.41 -10.42 -8.41
C GLY A 8 5.56 -10.24 -7.16
N LYS A 9 4.29 -10.70 -7.14
CA LYS A 9 3.36 -10.57 -5.99
C LYS A 9 3.96 -11.01 -4.66
N SER A 10 4.41 -12.27 -4.59
CA SER A 10 4.94 -12.82 -3.33
C SER A 10 6.27 -12.20 -2.91
N SER A 11 7.12 -11.80 -3.86
CA SER A 11 8.35 -11.04 -3.55
C SER A 11 8.02 -9.68 -2.95
N LEU A 12 7.03 -8.98 -3.51
CA LEU A 12 6.57 -7.69 -3.00
C LEU A 12 5.88 -7.84 -1.64
N PHE A 13 5.06 -8.88 -1.46
CA PHE A 13 4.42 -9.21 -0.18
C PHE A 13 5.46 -9.33 0.93
N ARG A 14 6.59 -9.99 0.69
CA ARG A 14 7.67 -10.10 1.67
C ARG A 14 8.36 -8.77 1.94
N ALA A 15 8.67 -8.04 0.87
CA ALA A 15 9.33 -6.75 1.00
C ALA A 15 8.48 -5.76 1.80
N LEU A 16 7.16 -5.85 1.71
CA LEU A 16 6.23 -5.03 2.48
C LEU A 16 5.94 -5.57 3.90
N SER A 17 5.88 -6.89 4.09
CA SER A 17 5.56 -7.51 5.39
C SER A 17 6.77 -7.83 6.26
N GLY A 18 7.99 -7.71 5.75
CA GLY A 18 9.24 -8.12 6.39
C GLY A 18 9.36 -9.61 6.73
N LYS A 19 8.34 -10.42 6.43
CA LYS A 19 8.36 -11.87 6.63
C LYS A 19 9.11 -12.53 5.48
N SER A 20 10.03 -13.44 5.80
CA SER A 20 10.53 -14.43 4.86
C SER A 20 9.46 -15.51 4.63
N VAL A 21 8.45 -15.23 3.80
CA VAL A 21 7.64 -16.33 3.24
C VAL A 21 8.59 -17.15 2.35
N LEU A 22 8.43 -18.47 2.23
CA LEU A 22 9.16 -19.29 1.25
C LEU A 22 8.42 -19.18 -0.09
N VAL A 23 9.07 -18.77 -1.19
CA VAL A 23 8.52 -18.87 -2.57
C VAL A 23 9.53 -19.74 -3.24
N GLU A 24 9.05 -20.90 -3.65
CA GLU A 24 9.71 -21.64 -4.69
C GLU A 24 9.30 -20.98 -6.01
N ASP A 25 10.26 -20.66 -6.88
CA ASP A 25 10.03 -20.25 -8.27
C ASP A 25 9.41 -21.41 -9.06
N ARG A 26 8.13 -21.66 -8.81
CA ARG A 26 7.31 -22.65 -9.49
C ARG A 26 6.05 -21.94 -9.98
N LEU A 27 5.61 -22.33 -11.18
CA LEU A 27 4.22 -22.17 -11.58
C LEU A 27 3.37 -22.70 -10.40
N PHE A 28 2.36 -21.95 -9.95
CA PHE A 28 1.54 -22.23 -8.74
C PHE A 28 2.13 -21.87 -7.35
N SER A 29 3.11 -20.95 -7.26
CA SER A 29 3.72 -20.55 -5.96
C SER A 29 2.74 -20.09 -4.86
N THR A 30 1.50 -19.71 -5.18
CA THR A 30 0.46 -19.40 -4.19
C THR A 30 -0.87 -19.97 -4.65
N LEU A 31 -1.20 -21.17 -4.15
CA LEU A 31 -2.54 -21.79 -4.23
C LEU A 31 -3.40 -21.50 -2.99
N GLU A 32 -2.79 -20.91 -1.95
CA GLU A 32 -3.44 -20.51 -0.69
C GLU A 32 -3.27 -19.00 -0.48
N THR A 33 -4.32 -18.31 -0.04
CA THR A 33 -4.25 -16.89 0.30
C THR A 33 -3.35 -16.69 1.51
N THR A 34 -2.25 -15.96 1.35
CA THR A 34 -1.35 -15.64 2.46
C THR A 34 -1.69 -14.26 3.02
N VAL A 35 -2.06 -14.19 4.29
CA VAL A 35 -2.33 -12.92 4.99
C VAL A 35 -1.17 -12.55 5.90
N GLY A 36 -0.73 -11.30 5.83
CA GLY A 36 0.36 -10.75 6.65
C GLY A 36 0.08 -9.31 7.03
N ARG A 37 0.78 -8.80 8.04
CA ARG A 37 0.74 -7.37 8.35
C ARG A 37 1.84 -6.66 7.57
N MET A 38 1.56 -5.49 7.02
CA MET A 38 2.60 -4.63 6.47
C MET A 38 3.50 -4.09 7.59
N GLU A 39 4.81 -4.14 7.44
CA GLU A 39 5.75 -3.54 8.38
C GLU A 39 5.77 -2.02 8.26
N ALA A 40 6.18 -1.35 9.35
CA ALA A 40 6.27 0.12 9.42
C ALA A 40 5.00 0.79 8.88
N SER A 41 3.84 0.32 9.37
CA SER A 41 2.52 0.80 8.99
C SER A 41 1.62 0.86 10.23
N PRO A 42 0.52 1.65 10.19
CA PRO A 42 -0.64 1.42 11.04
C PRO A 42 -1.20 -0.02 10.85
N ARG A 43 -2.44 -0.29 11.26
CA ARG A 43 -3.00 -1.64 11.06
C ARG A 43 -3.36 -1.89 9.58
N VAL A 44 -2.38 -2.27 8.77
CA VAL A 44 -2.57 -2.68 7.36
C VAL A 44 -2.35 -4.18 7.21
N LEU A 45 -3.35 -4.87 6.65
CA LEU A 45 -3.25 -6.27 6.27
C LEU A 45 -2.97 -6.39 4.77
N LEU A 46 -2.02 -7.25 4.43
CA LEU A 46 -1.68 -7.64 3.07
C LEU A 46 -2.24 -9.03 2.84
N ALA A 47 -2.91 -9.23 1.71
CA ALA A 47 -3.30 -10.55 1.22
C ALA A 47 -2.60 -10.81 -0.12
N ASP A 48 -1.74 -11.83 -0.18
CA ASP A 48 -1.25 -12.41 -1.43
C ASP A 48 -2.29 -13.42 -1.91
N THR A 49 -2.97 -13.09 -3.00
CA THR A 49 -4.06 -13.89 -3.55
C THR A 49 -3.52 -14.82 -4.62
N ILE A 50 -4.33 -15.79 -5.01
CA ILE A 50 -4.06 -16.58 -6.21
C ILE A 50 -3.97 -15.58 -7.38
N GLY A 51 -2.90 -15.70 -8.17
CA GLY A 51 -2.70 -14.81 -9.32
C GLY A 51 -3.81 -14.93 -10.36
N PHE A 52 -3.93 -13.92 -11.22
CA PHE A 52 -4.64 -14.11 -12.49
C PHE A 52 -3.88 -15.19 -13.26
N ILE A 53 -4.45 -16.39 -13.30
CA ILE A 53 -3.91 -17.49 -14.08
C ILE A 53 -4.45 -17.31 -15.49
N ASP A 54 -3.56 -17.21 -16.48
CA ASP A 54 -3.94 -17.28 -17.89
C ASP A 54 -4.85 -18.50 -18.11
N ALA A 55 -6.01 -18.27 -18.70
CA ALA A 55 -6.93 -19.32 -19.16
C ALA A 55 -7.41 -20.32 -18.08
N LEU A 56 -8.06 -19.85 -17.00
CA LEU A 56 -8.91 -20.74 -16.22
C LEU A 56 -10.09 -21.21 -17.09
N PRO A 57 -10.35 -22.53 -17.22
CA PRO A 57 -11.57 -23.03 -17.86
C PRO A 57 -12.79 -22.42 -17.20
N SER A 58 -13.81 -22.05 -17.98
CA SER A 58 -15.03 -21.37 -17.48
C SER A 58 -15.70 -22.09 -16.31
N GLU A 59 -15.61 -23.42 -16.27
CA GLU A 59 -16.16 -24.28 -15.21
C GLU A 59 -15.36 -24.22 -13.90
N THR A 60 -14.05 -23.93 -13.98
CA THR A 60 -13.17 -23.75 -12.81
C THR A 60 -13.25 -22.31 -12.29
N LEU A 61 -13.58 -21.35 -13.15
CA LEU A 61 -13.78 -19.96 -12.78
C LEU A 61 -14.89 -19.78 -11.73
N GLU A 62 -16.01 -20.51 -11.85
CA GLU A 62 -17.13 -20.43 -10.89
C GLU A 62 -16.76 -20.88 -9.47
N ALA A 63 -15.96 -21.94 -9.34
CA ALA A 63 -15.48 -22.40 -8.03
C ALA A 63 -14.49 -21.41 -7.38
N PHE A 64 -13.73 -20.66 -8.20
CA PHE A 64 -12.81 -19.62 -7.73
C PHE A 64 -13.48 -18.25 -7.58
N ARG A 65 -14.63 -17.99 -8.22
CA ARG A 65 -15.35 -16.71 -8.11
C ARG A 65 -15.63 -16.36 -6.66
N ALA A 66 -16.15 -17.29 -5.87
CA ALA A 66 -16.41 -17.04 -4.45
C ALA A 66 -15.12 -16.67 -3.67
N THR A 67 -14.02 -17.39 -3.91
CA THR A 67 -12.73 -17.14 -3.24
C THR A 67 -12.04 -15.86 -3.73
N LEU A 68 -12.25 -15.47 -4.99
CA LEU A 68 -11.69 -14.26 -5.57
C LEU A 68 -12.53 -13.03 -5.22
N SER A 69 -13.85 -13.16 -5.07
CA SER A 69 -14.73 -12.11 -4.52
C SER A 69 -14.34 -11.80 -3.07
N GLU A 70 -14.10 -12.82 -2.24
CA GLU A 70 -13.56 -12.63 -0.88
C GLU A 70 -12.17 -11.97 -0.90
N ALA A 71 -11.37 -12.22 -1.94
CA ALA A 71 -10.06 -11.59 -2.12
C ALA A 71 -10.12 -10.15 -2.66
N LEU A 72 -11.29 -9.72 -3.16
CA LEU A 72 -11.56 -8.39 -3.70
C LEU A 72 -12.30 -7.49 -2.70
N GLU A 73 -12.79 -8.02 -1.58
CA GLU A 73 -13.20 -7.22 -0.41
C GLU A 73 -11.96 -6.59 0.25
N CYS A 74 -11.46 -5.51 -0.35
CA CYS A 74 -10.29 -4.80 0.13
C CYS A 74 -10.46 -3.29 -0.04
N ASP A 75 -9.86 -2.53 0.87
CA ASP A 75 -9.84 -1.07 0.79
C ASP A 75 -8.91 -0.55 -0.33
N LEU A 76 -7.93 -1.36 -0.75
CA LEU A 76 -6.96 -1.03 -1.79
C LEU A 76 -6.47 -2.28 -2.53
N LEU A 77 -6.68 -2.31 -3.84
CA LEU A 77 -6.19 -3.35 -4.73
C LEU A 77 -4.86 -2.94 -5.39
N LEU A 78 -3.78 -3.64 -5.04
CA LEU A 78 -2.53 -3.53 -5.81
C LEU A 78 -2.60 -4.42 -7.05
N LEU A 79 -2.75 -3.83 -8.22
CA LEU A 79 -2.73 -4.50 -9.52
C LEU A 79 -1.28 -4.53 -10.04
N MET A 80 -0.70 -5.71 -10.15
CA MET A 80 0.72 -5.89 -10.40
C MET A 80 1.00 -6.43 -11.81
N ALA A 81 1.99 -5.86 -12.47
CA ALA A 81 2.55 -6.39 -13.72
C ALA A 81 4.08 -6.26 -13.74
N ASP A 82 4.74 -7.13 -14.52
CA ASP A 82 6.18 -7.12 -14.68
C ASP A 82 6.58 -6.05 -15.72
N ALA A 83 7.33 -5.03 -15.30
CA ALA A 83 7.73 -3.95 -16.19
C ALA A 83 8.72 -4.39 -17.28
N SER A 84 9.32 -5.57 -17.14
CA SER A 84 10.28 -6.15 -18.09
C SER A 84 9.64 -7.07 -19.12
N ASP A 85 8.33 -7.32 -19.04
CA ASP A 85 7.59 -8.03 -20.08
C ASP A 85 7.71 -7.28 -21.43
N GLU A 86 7.69 -8.03 -22.54
CA GLU A 86 7.57 -7.44 -23.87
C GLU A 86 6.27 -6.63 -23.98
N GLU A 87 6.28 -5.56 -24.79
CA GLU A 87 5.19 -4.58 -24.84
C GLU A 87 3.81 -5.23 -25.10
N GLU A 88 3.74 -6.16 -26.07
CA GLU A 88 2.50 -6.90 -26.39
C GLU A 88 2.02 -7.77 -25.23
N GLU A 89 2.94 -8.40 -24.51
CA GLU A 89 2.64 -9.24 -23.34
C GLU A 89 2.13 -8.39 -22.18
N LEU A 90 2.79 -7.27 -21.89
CA LEU A 90 2.42 -6.34 -20.85
C LEU A 90 1.01 -5.77 -21.09
N ILE A 91 0.73 -5.31 -22.32
CA ILE A 91 -0.58 -4.80 -22.71
C ILE A 91 -1.64 -5.89 -22.54
N ARG A 92 -1.38 -7.12 -23.02
CA ARG A 92 -2.34 -8.22 -22.90
C ARG A 92 -2.66 -8.53 -21.44
N ARG A 93 -1.63 -8.64 -20.59
CA ARG A 93 -1.78 -8.94 -19.17
C ARG A 93 -2.51 -7.82 -18.43
N LEU A 94 -2.16 -6.57 -18.66
CA LEU A 94 -2.82 -5.43 -18.02
C LEU A 94 -4.27 -5.32 -18.46
N SER A 95 -4.55 -5.37 -19.76
CA SER A 95 -5.91 -5.28 -20.30
C SER A 95 -6.81 -6.40 -19.77
N THR A 96 -6.28 -7.62 -19.70
CA THR A 96 -7.01 -8.77 -19.14
C THR A 96 -7.23 -8.60 -17.65
N SER A 97 -6.22 -8.17 -16.89
CA SER A 97 -6.36 -7.96 -15.45
C SER A 97 -7.38 -6.86 -15.12
N VAL A 98 -7.36 -5.75 -15.87
CA VAL A 98 -8.32 -4.65 -15.70
C VAL A 98 -9.74 -5.15 -15.97
N ARG A 99 -9.95 -5.87 -17.08
CA ARG A 99 -11.25 -6.45 -17.39
C ARG A 99 -11.72 -7.42 -16.30
N GLU A 100 -10.85 -8.31 -15.84
CA GLU A 100 -11.21 -9.25 -14.77
C GLU A 100 -11.51 -8.55 -13.45
N VAL A 101 -10.81 -7.47 -13.13
CA VAL A 101 -11.10 -6.64 -11.95
C VAL A 101 -12.45 -5.96 -12.11
N GLN A 102 -12.72 -5.32 -13.25
CA GLN A 102 -13.99 -4.65 -13.55
C GLN A 102 -15.19 -5.62 -13.60
N ASP A 103 -15.02 -6.81 -14.19
CA ASP A 103 -16.08 -7.81 -14.30
C ASP A 103 -16.44 -8.41 -12.91
N ARG A 104 -15.56 -8.26 -11.90
CA ARG A 104 -15.72 -8.87 -10.57
C ARG A 104 -16.04 -7.88 -9.46
N LEU A 105 -15.66 -6.61 -9.64
CA LEU A 105 -16.08 -5.51 -8.78
C LEU A 105 -17.44 -5.02 -9.31
N GLU A 106 -18.52 -5.55 -8.73
CA GLU A 106 -19.89 -5.15 -9.10
C GLU A 106 -20.18 -3.68 -8.77
N ASP A 107 -19.40 -3.08 -7.85
CA ASP A 107 -19.45 -1.69 -7.44
C ASP A 107 -18.10 -0.99 -7.70
N ASP A 108 -18.13 0.27 -8.16
CA ASP A 108 -16.98 1.16 -8.46
C ASP A 108 -16.10 1.51 -7.23
N ASP A 109 -16.22 0.80 -6.10
CA ASP A 109 -15.76 1.25 -4.79
C ASP A 109 -14.33 0.82 -4.39
N VAL A 110 -13.68 -0.07 -5.14
CA VAL A 110 -12.31 -0.52 -4.78
C VAL A 110 -11.26 0.36 -5.46
N ASP A 111 -10.47 1.07 -4.63
CA ASP A 111 -9.31 1.84 -5.10
C ASP A 111 -8.27 0.88 -5.71
N VAL A 112 -7.88 1.13 -6.97
CA VAL A 112 -6.89 0.32 -7.68
C VAL A 112 -5.58 1.10 -7.82
N MET A 113 -4.47 0.49 -7.38
CA MET A 113 -3.11 0.98 -7.60
C MET A 113 -2.36 0.08 -8.58
N LEU A 114 -1.95 0.62 -9.72
CA LEU A 114 -1.06 -0.07 -10.63
C LEU A 114 0.38 -0.06 -10.09
N VAL A 115 0.96 -1.25 -9.95
CA VAL A 115 2.33 -1.45 -9.47
C VAL A 115 3.13 -2.23 -10.52
N LEU A 116 4.11 -1.57 -11.12
CA LEU A 116 4.99 -2.17 -12.12
C LEU A 116 6.26 -2.67 -11.43
N THR A 117 6.46 -3.98 -11.42
CA THR A 117 7.55 -4.65 -10.69
C THR A 117 8.78 -4.88 -11.58
N LYS A 118 9.86 -5.38 -10.96
CA LYS A 118 11.13 -5.75 -11.63
C LYS A 118 11.76 -4.60 -12.42
N VAL A 119 11.61 -3.37 -11.94
CA VAL A 119 12.14 -2.17 -12.60
C VAL A 119 13.67 -2.06 -12.57
N ASP A 120 14.33 -3.02 -11.93
CA ASP A 120 15.76 -3.26 -12.00
C ASP A 120 16.20 -3.96 -13.30
N LEU A 121 15.27 -4.53 -14.06
CA LEU A 121 15.53 -5.21 -15.33
C LEU A 121 15.32 -4.32 -16.57
N ILE A 122 14.89 -3.08 -16.37
CA ILE A 122 14.63 -2.13 -17.46
C ILE A 122 15.47 -0.86 -17.30
N ASP A 123 15.83 -0.27 -18.43
CA ASP A 123 16.48 1.04 -18.47
C ASP A 123 15.46 2.21 -18.48
N ASP A 124 15.96 3.44 -18.47
CA ASP A 124 15.12 4.65 -18.45
C ASP A 124 14.33 4.85 -19.76
N GLU A 125 14.79 4.29 -20.88
CA GLU A 125 14.07 4.37 -22.15
C GLU A 125 12.89 3.40 -22.16
N GLN A 126 13.13 2.15 -21.79
CA GLN A 126 12.10 1.13 -21.61
C GLN A 126 11.05 1.58 -20.59
N ARG A 127 11.48 2.18 -19.47
CA ARG A 127 10.56 2.74 -18.48
C ARG A 127 9.62 3.78 -19.08
N ARG A 128 10.14 4.76 -19.83
CA ARG A 128 9.31 5.79 -20.47
C ARG A 128 8.33 5.18 -21.49
N ARG A 129 8.73 4.14 -22.21
CA ARG A 129 7.83 3.42 -23.12
C ARG A 129 6.71 2.72 -22.36
N VAL A 130 7.05 2.02 -21.28
CA VAL A 130 6.05 1.38 -20.40
C VAL A 130 5.08 2.40 -19.80
N GLU A 131 5.58 3.57 -19.36
CA GLU A 131 4.72 4.68 -18.88
C GLU A 131 3.71 5.11 -19.95
N ALA A 132 4.17 5.34 -21.19
CA ALA A 132 3.28 5.70 -22.30
C ALA A 132 2.26 4.61 -22.64
N LEU A 133 2.68 3.34 -22.66
CA LEU A 133 1.78 2.21 -22.94
C LEU A 133 0.67 2.06 -21.89
N VAL A 134 1.01 2.29 -20.62
CA VAL A 134 0.06 2.26 -19.51
C VAL A 134 -0.97 3.39 -19.65
N GLU A 135 -0.53 4.58 -20.02
CA GLU A 135 -1.42 5.71 -20.30
C GLU A 135 -2.34 5.44 -21.49
N ASP A 136 -1.83 4.83 -22.57
CA ASP A 136 -2.60 4.50 -23.77
C ASP A 136 -3.76 3.52 -23.50
N ILE A 137 -3.62 2.64 -22.51
CA ILE A 137 -4.69 1.72 -22.08
C ILE A 137 -5.59 2.29 -20.97
N GLY A 138 -5.45 3.59 -20.66
CA GLY A 138 -6.31 4.30 -19.72
C GLY A 138 -5.97 4.07 -18.24
N LEU A 139 -4.78 3.58 -17.94
CA LEU A 139 -4.26 3.46 -16.57
C LEU A 139 -3.31 4.63 -16.29
N PHE A 140 -3.28 5.10 -15.05
CA PHE A 140 -2.52 6.31 -14.70
C PHE A 140 -1.71 6.12 -13.43
N ASN A 141 -0.65 6.92 -13.31
CA ASN A 141 0.23 7.00 -12.14
C ASN A 141 0.76 5.63 -11.65
N PRO A 142 1.37 4.80 -12.52
CA PRO A 142 1.95 3.53 -12.08
C PRO A 142 3.07 3.74 -11.07
N THR A 143 3.10 2.90 -10.03
CA THR A 143 4.23 2.87 -9.09
C THR A 143 5.26 1.85 -9.54
N PHE A 144 6.45 2.33 -9.89
CA PHE A 144 7.58 1.51 -10.34
C PHE A 144 8.40 0.99 -9.15
N VAL A 145 8.51 -0.34 -9.01
CA VAL A 145 9.20 -0.97 -7.87
C VAL A 145 10.08 -2.15 -8.26
N SER A 146 11.10 -2.38 -7.43
CA SER A 146 11.90 -3.60 -7.46
C SER A 146 12.00 -4.13 -6.04
N ALA A 147 11.35 -5.27 -5.78
CA ALA A 147 11.47 -5.96 -4.50
C ALA A 147 12.90 -6.49 -4.27
N HIS A 148 13.67 -6.73 -5.34
CA HIS A 148 15.04 -7.23 -5.26
C HIS A 148 16.03 -6.14 -4.86
N THR A 149 15.93 -4.96 -5.47
CA THR A 149 16.87 -3.85 -5.19
C THR A 149 16.36 -2.87 -4.13
N GLY A 150 15.07 -2.93 -3.79
CA GLY A 150 14.40 -1.95 -2.92
C GLY A 150 14.01 -0.65 -3.63
N LYS A 151 14.34 -0.48 -4.93
CA LYS A 151 13.98 0.71 -5.70
C LYS A 151 12.47 0.91 -5.69
N GLY A 152 12.02 2.12 -5.35
CA GLY A 152 10.60 2.50 -5.31
C GLY A 152 9.80 1.96 -4.12
N MET A 153 10.36 1.09 -3.27
CA MET A 153 9.61 0.43 -2.18
C MET A 153 9.12 1.40 -1.11
N THR A 154 9.91 2.42 -0.74
CA THR A 154 9.47 3.46 0.20
C THR A 154 8.30 4.26 -0.39
N ALA A 155 8.43 4.70 -1.65
CA ALA A 155 7.37 5.46 -2.32
C ALA A 155 6.08 4.65 -2.46
N LEU A 156 6.18 3.34 -2.74
CA LEU A 156 5.02 2.45 -2.74
C LEU A 156 4.37 2.36 -1.35
N ARG A 157 5.16 2.20 -0.29
CA ARG A 157 4.62 2.14 1.08
C ARG A 157 3.89 3.45 1.44
N ASP A 158 4.51 4.59 1.16
CA ASP A 158 3.93 5.90 1.42
C ASP A 158 2.63 6.11 0.62
N ALA A 159 2.60 5.67 -0.64
CA ALA A 159 1.39 5.74 -1.47
C ALA A 159 0.26 4.84 -0.94
N ILE A 160 0.58 3.61 -0.51
CA ILE A 160 -0.39 2.71 0.13
C ILE A 160 -0.96 3.35 1.39
N LEU A 161 -0.10 3.85 2.28
CA LEU A 161 -0.52 4.49 3.53
C LEU A 161 -1.35 5.73 3.27
N THR A 162 -1.00 6.52 2.24
CA THR A 162 -1.73 7.73 1.88
C THR A 162 -3.14 7.42 1.36
N ARG A 163 -3.32 6.36 0.58
CA ARG A 163 -4.65 5.96 0.10
C ARG A 163 -5.51 5.36 1.20
N LEU A 164 -4.91 4.56 2.10
CA LEU A 164 -5.64 3.91 3.19
C LEU A 164 -5.97 4.82 4.37
N HIS A 165 -5.08 5.77 4.71
CA HIS A 165 -5.18 6.57 5.93
C HIS A 165 -5.13 8.09 5.68
N GLY A 166 -5.07 8.53 4.41
CA GLY A 166 -4.84 9.92 4.08
C GLY A 166 -3.37 10.35 4.23
N PRO A 167 -3.06 11.63 3.95
CA PRO A 167 -1.70 12.14 4.07
C PRO A 167 -1.17 12.02 5.50
N ALA A 168 0.15 11.86 5.65
CA ALA A 168 0.77 11.96 6.96
C ALA A 168 0.43 13.32 7.59
N LEU A 169 0.16 13.34 8.89
CA LEU A 169 -0.22 14.54 9.63
C LEU A 169 0.95 15.03 10.47
N VAL A 170 0.99 16.32 10.75
CA VAL A 170 1.84 16.90 11.78
C VAL A 170 0.98 17.16 13.01
N LEU A 171 1.15 16.34 14.04
CA LEU A 171 0.44 16.46 15.30
C LEU A 171 1.36 17.12 16.34
N ARG A 172 0.92 18.26 16.87
CA ARG A 172 1.55 18.92 18.01
C ARG A 172 0.93 18.43 19.30
N ILE A 173 1.79 18.03 20.23
CA ILE A 173 1.47 17.73 21.62
C ILE A 173 1.99 18.89 22.47
N GLY A 174 1.07 19.65 23.07
CA GLY A 174 1.42 20.76 23.96
C GLY A 174 1.96 20.28 25.30
N ASP A 175 2.81 21.08 25.94
CA ASP A 175 3.22 20.87 27.33
C ASP A 175 2.03 20.90 28.29
N ALA A 176 2.16 20.24 29.43
CA ALA A 176 1.16 20.32 30.48
C ALA A 176 1.34 21.66 31.22
N GLU A 177 0.27 22.45 31.32
CA GLU A 177 0.29 23.69 32.11
C GLU A 177 0.26 23.41 33.63
N ASP A 178 -0.27 22.25 34.06
CA ASP A 178 -0.45 21.80 35.46
C ASP A 178 -0.06 20.29 35.65
N ASP A 179 -0.70 19.58 36.60
CA ASP A 179 -0.58 18.13 36.91
C ASP A 179 -1.19 17.22 35.81
N GLY A 180 -1.18 17.70 34.57
CA GLY A 180 -1.67 16.98 33.39
C GLY A 180 -0.75 15.84 32.99
N LYS A 181 -1.24 14.96 32.10
CA LYS A 181 -0.43 13.83 31.63
C LYS A 181 0.90 14.31 31.02
N PRO A 182 2.02 13.68 31.38
CA PRO A 182 3.31 13.97 30.76
C PRO A 182 3.25 13.79 29.24
N VAL A 183 3.99 14.61 28.49
CA VAL A 183 4.08 14.51 27.02
C VAL A 183 4.46 13.10 26.58
N ALA A 184 5.39 12.44 27.29
CA ALA A 184 5.78 11.06 27.00
C ALA A 184 4.60 10.07 27.03
N ALA A 185 3.65 10.22 27.95
CA ALA A 185 2.47 9.35 28.02
C ALA A 185 1.49 9.61 26.85
N LEU A 186 1.41 10.85 26.38
CA LEU A 186 0.62 11.20 25.20
C LEU A 186 1.29 10.72 23.92
N GLU A 187 2.61 10.82 23.81
CA GLU A 187 3.39 10.23 22.71
C GLU A 187 3.16 8.72 22.62
N ASP A 188 3.14 8.00 23.76
CA ASP A 188 2.85 6.57 23.80
C ASP A 188 1.44 6.24 23.29
N ALA A 189 0.44 7.05 23.66
CA ALA A 189 -0.93 6.90 23.14
C ALA A 189 -0.97 7.11 21.61
N VAL A 190 -0.25 8.11 21.11
CA VAL A 190 -0.13 8.39 19.67
C VAL A 190 0.54 7.23 18.93
N ARG A 191 1.59 6.61 19.50
CA ARG A 191 2.26 5.44 18.90
C ARG A 191 1.40 4.18 18.90
N GLN A 192 0.42 4.08 19.80
CA GLN A 192 -0.53 2.96 19.81
C GLN A 192 -1.63 3.15 18.76
N ALA A 193 -1.99 4.40 18.48
CA ALA A 193 -3.03 4.79 17.53
C ALA A 193 -2.52 4.93 16.08
N GLY A 194 -1.22 5.13 15.87
CA GLY A 194 -0.67 5.40 14.54
C GLY A 194 0.82 5.13 14.42
N LEU A 195 1.33 5.32 13.20
CA LEU A 195 2.74 5.19 12.87
C LEU A 195 3.43 6.56 12.94
N VAL A 196 4.24 6.78 13.96
CA VAL A 196 5.10 7.97 14.07
C VAL A 196 6.37 7.78 13.25
N LEU A 197 6.61 8.68 12.30
CA LEU A 197 7.76 8.70 11.39
C LEU A 197 8.92 9.52 11.96
N GLU A 198 8.61 10.75 12.37
CA GLU A 198 9.60 11.70 12.88
C GLU A 198 9.07 12.41 14.13
N ARG A 199 10.01 12.85 14.97
CA ARG A 199 9.74 13.56 16.23
C ARG A 199 10.66 14.76 16.33
N ARG A 200 10.10 15.93 16.66
CA ARG A 200 10.84 17.18 16.84
C ARG A 200 10.39 17.89 18.11
N LEU A 201 11.36 18.38 18.90
CA LEU A 201 11.07 19.27 20.04
C LEU A 201 10.78 20.67 19.50
N VAL A 202 9.74 21.31 20.03
CA VAL A 202 9.38 22.70 19.70
C VAL A 202 9.15 23.48 20.98
N GLU A 203 9.04 24.80 20.88
CA GLU A 203 8.66 25.62 22.04
C GLU A 203 7.23 25.27 22.46
N GLY A 204 7.04 24.93 23.74
CA GLY A 204 5.74 24.55 24.30
C GLY A 204 5.28 23.12 23.98
N GLY A 205 6.17 22.23 23.53
CA GLY A 205 5.87 20.80 23.43
C GLY A 205 6.66 20.03 22.38
N VAL A 206 5.98 19.10 21.69
CA VAL A 206 6.57 18.18 20.72
C VAL A 206 5.70 18.11 19.47
N GLU A 207 6.33 18.02 18.30
CA GLU A 207 5.67 17.71 17.04
C GLU A 207 6.05 16.31 16.57
N LEU A 208 5.03 15.59 16.11
CA LEU A 208 5.14 14.27 15.54
C LEU A 208 4.64 14.30 14.10
N LEU A 209 5.43 13.80 13.17
CA LEU A 209 4.96 13.44 11.84
C LEU A 209 4.47 11.98 11.89
N LEU A 210 3.22 11.73 11.52
CA LEU A 210 2.63 10.40 11.65
C LEU A 210 1.54 10.10 10.62
N TRP A 211 1.31 8.81 10.37
CA TRP A 211 0.04 8.32 9.83
C TRP A 211 -0.84 7.80 10.96
N CYS A 212 -2.10 8.23 11.00
CA CYS A 212 -3.08 7.79 11.98
C CYS A 212 -4.45 7.75 11.30
N ASP A 213 -5.25 6.73 11.63
CA ASP A 213 -6.63 6.65 11.15
C ASP A 213 -7.47 7.81 11.73
N GLY A 214 -8.43 8.32 10.95
CA GLY A 214 -9.26 9.45 11.36
C GLY A 214 -10.03 9.19 12.65
N ALA A 215 -10.60 7.99 12.82
CA ALA A 215 -11.34 7.64 14.03
C ALA A 215 -10.41 7.50 15.24
N ASP A 216 -9.19 7.00 15.04
CA ASP A 216 -8.17 6.95 16.09
C ASP A 216 -7.71 8.36 16.51
N LEU A 217 -7.50 9.26 15.54
CA LEU A 217 -7.15 10.64 15.80
C LEU A 217 -8.25 11.39 16.56
N GLU A 218 -9.51 11.24 16.14
CA GLU A 218 -10.66 11.82 16.84
C GLU A 218 -10.75 11.32 18.29
N ARG A 219 -10.53 10.02 18.50
CA ARG A 219 -10.49 9.44 19.85
C ARG A 219 -9.35 10.04 20.68
N LEU A 220 -8.15 10.16 20.13
CA LEU A 220 -7.01 10.77 20.83
C LEU A 220 -7.32 12.21 21.25
N MET A 221 -7.84 13.01 20.32
CA MET A 221 -8.20 14.40 20.57
C MET A 221 -9.34 14.51 21.60
N ALA A 222 -10.34 13.62 21.57
CA ALA A 222 -11.43 13.64 22.54
C ALA A 222 -10.98 13.31 23.98
N HIS A 223 -9.95 12.47 24.15
CA HIS A 223 -9.42 12.15 25.48
C HIS A 223 -8.62 13.30 26.10
N GLU A 224 -7.96 14.14 25.29
CA GLU A 224 -7.13 15.25 25.74
C GLU A 224 -7.30 16.49 24.82
N PRO A 225 -8.47 17.15 24.84
CA PRO A 225 -8.90 18.11 23.82
C PRO A 225 -8.03 19.36 23.67
N ASN A 226 -7.27 19.71 24.70
CA ASN A 226 -6.40 20.89 24.70
C ASN A 226 -4.91 20.54 24.52
N ARG A 227 -4.57 19.26 24.37
CA ARG A 227 -3.17 18.81 24.29
C ARG A 227 -2.74 18.46 22.88
N PHE A 228 -3.68 18.15 22.00
CA PHE A 228 -3.41 17.74 20.63
C PHE A 228 -3.87 18.81 19.63
N THR A 229 -3.03 19.14 18.66
CA THR A 229 -3.39 20.06 17.57
C THR A 229 -2.76 19.58 16.27
N VAL A 230 -3.56 19.40 15.22
CA VAL A 230 -3.02 19.15 13.87
C VAL A 230 -2.54 20.48 13.30
N VAL A 231 -1.26 20.57 12.98
CA VAL A 231 -0.60 21.82 12.55
C VAL A 231 -0.17 21.80 11.09
N GLY A 232 -0.36 20.68 10.39
CA GLY A 232 -0.11 20.57 8.96
C GLY A 232 -0.19 19.14 8.43
N GLU A 233 0.03 18.99 7.13
CA GLU A 233 0.00 17.73 6.40
C GLU A 233 1.30 17.54 5.60
N GLY A 234 1.82 16.31 5.62
CA GLY A 234 2.98 15.87 4.89
C GLY A 234 4.33 16.29 5.49
N VAL A 235 5.39 15.72 4.92
CA VAL A 235 6.78 15.94 5.35
C VAL A 235 7.21 17.40 5.17
N ALA A 236 6.68 18.09 4.16
CA ALA A 236 7.01 19.50 3.89
C ALA A 236 6.54 20.41 5.04
N ALA A 237 5.32 20.20 5.56
CA ALA A 237 4.81 20.94 6.70
C ALA A 237 5.66 20.67 7.96
N PHE A 238 6.13 19.44 8.16
CA PHE A 238 6.96 19.08 9.32
C PHE A 238 8.34 19.73 9.31
N ARG A 239 8.91 19.97 8.12
CA ARG A 239 10.26 20.54 7.96
C ARG A 239 10.31 22.06 7.97
N THR A 240 9.14 22.71 7.94
CA THR A 240 9.00 24.15 8.10
C THR A 240 9.10 24.53 9.59
#